data_AF-A0A2M7CQ13-F1
#
_entry.id   AF-A0A2M7CQ13-F1
#
_cell.length_a   1.000
_cell.length_b   1.000
_cell.length_c   1.000
_cell.angle_alpha   90.00
_cell.angle_beta   90.00
_cell.angle_gamma   90.00
#
_symmetry.space_group_name_H-M   'P 1'
#
loop_
_entity.id
_entity.type
_entity.pdbx_description
1 polymer ?
#
loop_
_entity_poly.entity_id
_entity_poly.type
_entity_poly.pdbx_seq_one_letter_code
_entity_poly.pdbx_strand_id
1 'polypeptide(L)'
;MKSYEKIAQILRTDKDNIRFIEERFSAITGKKNIIDKIVEENKAIMKNRLNSLGLKEGASAKNIYDALIKKIGADNDLLTKALRLDASETQDCSIKCKRVLEAAQKVTGTSKGFFLKKEKAIELLKNQPPRKIIKSLGYRDINEVLEKEDIYEIFSALRFLEDPQWLNEVFFKQYENLKPEDFEEREIVLRSLDEKWIAAAEAFVKKKYHNISHLKEMGVIFVIPITLGIAGELMRMFILILHYLNEVPFYSNLFRKFAEEEKTFASKIISLLRGDVFDEHLAKSDEGKSRWMIIQRYLAKDDKNDWRLFEPHLNPEALHWERAEEMLVRAGGLFDGFSKELSFWQNLNWVGDYYKSDTGIDVLASFNLIDTTMSLVMEKDMIKYLYHHQESLWNKIFAEYFGEEEMEKKMKENIIKGWFEI
;
A
#
# COMPACT_ATOMS: atom_id res chain seq x y z
N MET A 1 17.10 -28.72 3.48
CA MET A 1 16.70 -27.78 2.40
C MET A 1 17.74 -26.68 2.36
N LYS A 2 18.28 -26.35 1.18
CA LYS A 2 19.22 -25.23 1.02
C LYS A 2 18.49 -23.89 1.09
N SER A 3 19.19 -22.80 1.37
CA SER A 3 18.56 -21.48 1.59
C SER A 3 17.80 -20.97 0.36
N TYR A 4 18.37 -21.10 -0.84
CA TYR A 4 17.67 -20.72 -2.07
C TYR A 4 16.40 -21.54 -2.34
N GLU A 5 16.38 -22.82 -1.96
CA GLU A 5 15.18 -23.68 -2.07
C GLU A 5 14.09 -23.21 -1.10
N LYS A 6 14.50 -22.79 0.10
CA LYS A 6 13.57 -22.25 1.11
C LYS A 6 12.92 -20.95 0.66
N ILE A 7 13.73 -20.00 0.17
CA ILE A 7 13.23 -18.72 -0.35
C ILE A 7 12.31 -18.96 -1.55
N ALA A 8 12.68 -19.86 -2.46
CA ALA A 8 11.85 -20.22 -3.61
C ALA A 8 10.50 -20.82 -3.18
N GLN A 9 10.47 -21.67 -2.15
CA GLN A 9 9.23 -22.22 -1.60
C GLN A 9 8.30 -21.14 -1.02
N ILE A 10 8.87 -20.14 -0.33
CA ILE A 10 8.10 -19.01 0.24
C ILE A 10 7.54 -18.14 -0.89
N LEU A 11 8.34 -17.82 -1.89
CA LEU A 11 7.97 -16.97 -3.03
C LEU A 11 7.19 -17.71 -4.12
N ARG A 12 7.00 -19.04 -3.98
CA ARG A 12 6.33 -19.91 -4.97
C ARG A 12 6.97 -19.84 -6.37
N THR A 13 8.27 -19.59 -6.45
CA THR A 13 9.05 -19.53 -7.70
C THR A 13 9.85 -20.81 -7.91
N ASP A 14 10.35 -21.03 -9.13
CA ASP A 14 11.40 -22.02 -9.37
C ASP A 14 12.65 -21.68 -8.53
N LYS A 15 13.27 -22.70 -7.94
CA LYS A 15 14.50 -22.57 -7.15
C LYS A 15 15.69 -22.07 -7.97
N ASP A 16 15.68 -22.34 -9.27
CA ASP A 16 16.71 -21.89 -10.18
C ASP A 16 16.68 -20.37 -10.37
N ASN A 17 15.51 -19.73 -10.29
CA ASN A 17 15.42 -18.26 -10.30
C ASN A 17 16.23 -17.66 -9.16
N ILE A 18 16.06 -18.15 -7.93
CA ILE A 18 16.78 -17.65 -6.75
C ILE A 18 18.28 -17.95 -6.85
N ARG A 19 18.65 -19.16 -7.32
CA ARG A 19 20.07 -19.52 -7.53
C ARG A 19 20.74 -18.59 -8.55
N PHE A 20 20.12 -18.36 -9.70
CA PHE A 20 20.69 -17.51 -10.75
C PHE A 20 20.76 -16.04 -10.33
N ILE A 21 19.76 -15.56 -9.56
CA ILE A 21 19.83 -14.22 -8.94
C ILE A 21 21.05 -14.14 -8.02
N GLU A 22 21.24 -15.10 -7.13
CA GLU A 22 22.38 -15.11 -6.21
C GLU A 22 23.72 -15.11 -6.97
N GLU A 23 23.86 -15.96 -7.99
CA GLU A 23 25.06 -16.02 -8.83
C GLU A 23 25.32 -14.68 -9.53
N ARG A 24 24.30 -14.11 -10.20
CA ARG A 24 24.43 -12.85 -10.96
C ARG A 24 24.71 -11.66 -10.05
N PHE A 25 23.92 -11.49 -9.00
CA PHE A 25 24.06 -10.35 -8.09
C PHE A 25 25.37 -10.41 -7.31
N SER A 26 25.83 -11.61 -6.92
CA SER A 26 27.14 -11.77 -6.28
C SER A 26 28.29 -11.40 -7.22
N ALA A 27 28.18 -11.76 -8.51
CA ALA A 27 29.20 -11.42 -9.50
C ALA A 27 29.33 -9.90 -9.73
N ILE A 28 28.21 -9.17 -9.70
CA ILE A 28 28.19 -7.71 -9.93
C ILE A 28 28.56 -6.92 -8.69
N THR A 29 27.99 -7.28 -7.54
CA THR A 29 28.13 -6.49 -6.31
C THR A 29 29.32 -6.92 -5.45
N GLY A 30 29.87 -8.11 -5.69
CA GLY A 30 30.89 -8.73 -4.85
C GLY A 30 30.36 -9.28 -3.50
N LYS A 31 29.09 -9.05 -3.18
CA LYS A 31 28.44 -9.56 -1.95
C LYS A 31 28.10 -11.04 -2.12
N LYS A 32 28.46 -11.89 -1.16
CA LYS A 32 28.24 -13.34 -1.20
C LYS A 32 27.40 -13.82 -0.02
N ASN A 33 26.77 -14.98 -0.16
CA ASN A 33 25.96 -15.66 0.87
C ASN A 33 24.79 -14.80 1.40
N ILE A 34 24.25 -13.91 0.56
CA ILE A 34 23.15 -13.03 0.97
C ILE A 34 21.86 -13.82 1.16
N ILE A 35 21.60 -14.84 0.32
CA ILE A 35 20.40 -15.68 0.48
C ILE A 35 20.46 -16.47 1.78
N ASP A 36 21.63 -17.00 2.14
CA ASP A 36 21.84 -17.64 3.46
C ASP A 36 21.61 -16.65 4.61
N LYS A 37 22.15 -15.42 4.50
CA LYS A 37 21.95 -14.36 5.49
C LYS A 37 20.46 -14.05 5.70
N ILE A 38 19.69 -13.87 4.61
CA ILE A 38 18.24 -13.60 4.68
C ILE A 38 17.51 -14.73 5.41
N VAL A 39 17.84 -16.00 5.13
CA VAL A 39 17.21 -17.15 5.78
C VAL A 39 17.53 -17.19 7.28
N GLU A 40 18.78 -16.94 7.67
CA GLU A 40 19.16 -16.94 9.09
C GLU A 40 18.56 -15.73 9.84
N GLU A 41 18.51 -14.55 9.21
CA GLU A 41 17.86 -13.37 9.75
C GLU A 41 16.35 -13.62 9.96
N ASN A 42 15.66 -14.19 8.96
CA ASN A 42 14.24 -14.57 9.06
C ASN A 42 13.99 -15.46 10.29
N LYS A 43 14.78 -16.54 10.45
CA LYS A 43 14.65 -17.47 11.59
C LYS A 43 14.88 -16.77 12.92
N ALA A 44 15.92 -15.94 13.01
CA ALA A 44 16.26 -15.22 14.22
C ALA A 44 15.15 -14.24 14.64
N ILE A 45 14.59 -13.48 13.68
CA ILE A 45 13.49 -12.55 13.93
C ILE A 45 12.23 -13.31 14.34
N MET A 46 11.83 -14.35 13.59
CA MET A 46 10.66 -15.17 13.94
C MET A 46 10.78 -15.73 15.36
N LYS A 47 11.93 -16.32 15.71
CA LYS A 47 12.16 -16.85 17.06
C LYS A 47 12.02 -15.78 18.13
N ASN A 48 12.58 -14.59 17.90
CA ASN A 48 12.46 -13.46 18.81
C ASN A 48 10.99 -13.02 18.99
N ARG A 49 10.23 -12.90 17.90
CA ARG A 49 8.82 -12.49 17.92
C ARG A 49 7.90 -13.54 18.53
N LEU A 50 8.13 -14.82 18.24
CA LEU A 50 7.39 -15.91 18.90
C LEU A 50 7.61 -15.86 20.42
N ASN A 51 8.85 -15.71 20.86
CA ASN A 51 9.17 -15.61 22.28
C ASN A 51 8.50 -14.39 22.94
N SER A 52 8.47 -13.23 22.28
CA SER A 52 7.81 -12.02 22.83
C SER A 52 6.28 -12.15 22.89
N LEU A 53 5.70 -12.98 22.03
CA LEU A 53 4.28 -13.38 22.08
C LEU A 53 4.01 -14.53 23.07
N GLY A 54 5.03 -15.06 23.74
CA GLY A 54 4.91 -16.21 24.64
C GLY A 54 4.68 -17.55 23.95
N LEU A 55 4.99 -17.65 22.65
CA LEU A 55 4.88 -18.85 21.85
C LEU A 55 6.20 -19.63 21.78
N LYS A 56 6.09 -20.95 21.65
CA LYS A 56 7.23 -21.85 21.41
C LYS A 56 7.50 -21.95 19.90
N GLU A 57 8.72 -22.34 19.54
CA GLU A 57 9.17 -22.50 18.13
C GLU A 57 8.32 -23.51 17.34
N GLY A 58 7.69 -24.50 18.01
CA GLY A 58 6.77 -25.46 17.40
C GLY A 58 5.28 -25.07 17.45
N ALA A 59 4.95 -23.79 17.67
CA ALA A 59 3.57 -23.33 17.65
C ALA A 59 2.91 -23.58 16.27
N SER A 60 1.62 -23.96 16.27
CA SER A 60 0.88 -24.13 15.02
C SER A 60 0.67 -22.78 14.33
N ALA A 61 0.47 -22.80 13.01
CA ALA A 61 0.18 -21.60 12.23
C ALA A 61 -1.03 -20.82 12.78
N LYS A 62 -2.03 -21.54 13.33
CA LYS A 62 -3.20 -20.93 13.97
C LYS A 62 -2.83 -20.18 15.25
N ASN A 63 -2.04 -20.79 16.14
CA ASN A 63 -1.62 -20.14 17.38
C ASN A 63 -0.77 -18.88 17.12
N ILE A 64 0.07 -18.91 16.08
CA ILE A 64 0.85 -17.75 15.65
C ILE A 64 -0.10 -16.64 15.19
N TYR A 65 -1.04 -16.97 14.30
CA TYR A 65 -2.03 -16.03 13.80
C TYR A 65 -2.86 -15.40 14.93
N ASP A 66 -3.44 -16.21 15.83
CA ASP A 66 -4.24 -15.75 16.96
C ASP A 66 -3.44 -14.80 17.88
N ALA A 67 -2.16 -15.07 18.10
CA ALA A 67 -1.28 -14.23 18.91
C ALA A 67 -0.97 -12.88 18.22
N LEU A 68 -0.74 -12.88 16.90
CA LEU A 68 -0.54 -11.67 16.11
C LEU A 68 -1.81 -10.80 16.09
N ILE A 69 -2.99 -11.41 15.94
CA ILE A 69 -4.28 -10.72 16.06
C ILE A 69 -4.43 -10.07 17.43
N LYS A 70 -4.14 -10.81 18.51
CA LYS A 70 -4.20 -10.27 19.86
C LYS A 70 -3.24 -9.09 20.05
N LYS A 71 -2.06 -9.15 19.45
CA LYS A 71 -1.09 -8.04 19.47
C LYS A 71 -1.62 -6.80 18.75
N ILE A 72 -2.24 -6.95 17.59
CA ILE A 72 -2.92 -5.83 16.90
C ILE A 72 -3.99 -5.20 17.79
N GLY A 73 -4.82 -6.02 18.44
CA GLY A 73 -5.83 -5.52 19.38
C GLY A 73 -5.22 -4.69 20.51
N ALA A 74 -4.17 -5.19 21.15
CA ALA A 74 -3.47 -4.48 22.21
C ALA A 74 -2.85 -3.14 21.74
N ASP A 75 -2.22 -3.13 20.56
CA ASP A 75 -1.63 -1.90 20.00
C ASP A 75 -2.68 -0.90 19.54
N ASN A 76 -3.80 -1.39 19.02
CA ASN A 76 -4.95 -0.57 18.69
C ASN A 76 -5.49 0.16 19.93
N ASP A 77 -5.56 -0.51 21.07
CA ASP A 77 -6.00 0.08 22.32
C ASP A 77 -5.00 1.14 22.83
N LEU A 78 -3.70 0.89 22.70
CA LEU A 78 -2.66 1.88 23.01
C LEU A 78 -2.81 3.13 22.13
N LEU A 79 -2.98 2.93 20.81
CA LEU A 79 -3.16 4.03 19.88
C LEU A 79 -4.47 4.80 20.14
N THR A 80 -5.55 4.10 20.51
CA THR A 80 -6.84 4.71 20.86
C THR A 80 -6.69 5.66 22.04
N LYS A 81 -6.02 5.20 23.11
CA LYS A 81 -5.74 6.01 24.31
C LYS A 81 -4.83 7.20 24.00
N ALA A 82 -3.73 6.95 23.29
CA ALA A 82 -2.76 7.98 22.95
C ALA A 82 -3.38 9.10 22.09
N LEU A 83 -4.30 8.74 21.19
CA LEU A 83 -5.03 9.68 20.34
C LEU A 83 -6.32 10.20 20.97
N ARG A 84 -6.66 9.77 22.19
CA ARG A 84 -7.85 10.22 22.93
C ARG A 84 -9.14 9.98 22.14
N LEU A 85 -9.30 8.76 21.63
CA LEU A 85 -10.41 8.38 20.73
C LEU A 85 -11.47 7.48 21.39
N ASP A 86 -11.34 7.31 22.70
CA ASP A 86 -12.22 6.56 23.57
C ASP A 86 -13.67 7.06 23.43
N ALA A 87 -14.64 6.14 23.53
CA ALA A 87 -16.06 6.45 23.34
C ALA A 87 -16.61 7.50 24.33
N SER A 88 -15.94 7.68 25.47
CA SER A 88 -16.25 8.71 26.47
C SER A 88 -15.81 10.12 26.05
N GLU A 89 -14.87 10.24 25.11
CA GLU A 89 -14.28 11.53 24.73
C GLU A 89 -14.80 12.09 23.40
N THR A 90 -15.23 11.23 22.46
CA THR A 90 -15.88 11.66 21.22
C THR A 90 -16.71 10.52 20.59
N GLN A 91 -17.98 10.80 20.30
CA GLN A 91 -18.87 9.87 19.56
C GLN A 91 -18.88 10.15 18.06
N ASP A 92 -18.48 11.34 17.65
CA ASP A 92 -18.47 11.79 16.25
C ASP A 92 -17.32 11.12 15.48
N CYS A 93 -17.68 10.36 14.44
CA CYS A 93 -16.73 9.63 13.60
C CYS A 93 -15.85 10.57 12.77
N SER A 94 -16.37 11.71 12.34
CA SER A 94 -15.66 12.73 11.58
C SER A 94 -14.56 13.37 12.43
N ILE A 95 -14.85 13.67 13.69
CA ILE A 95 -13.84 14.17 14.65
C ILE A 95 -12.74 13.13 14.88
N LYS A 96 -13.09 11.84 15.03
CA LYS A 96 -12.11 10.76 15.18
C LYS A 96 -11.20 10.68 13.95
N CYS A 97 -11.77 10.64 12.75
CA CYS A 97 -11.01 10.56 11.51
C CYS A 97 -10.06 11.76 11.36
N LYS A 98 -10.53 12.97 11.68
CA LYS A 98 -9.71 14.17 11.66
C LYS A 98 -8.52 14.08 12.63
N ARG A 99 -8.72 13.65 13.88
CA ARG A 99 -7.63 13.48 14.85
C ARG A 99 -6.59 12.47 14.37
N VAL A 100 -7.02 11.39 13.71
CA VAL A 100 -6.11 10.37 13.18
C VAL A 100 -5.31 10.91 11.99
N LEU A 101 -5.93 11.69 11.11
CA LEU A 101 -5.23 12.38 10.02
C LEU A 101 -4.21 13.39 10.54
N GLU A 102 -4.57 14.20 11.54
CA GLU A 102 -3.66 15.14 12.20
C GLU A 102 -2.49 14.43 12.89
N ALA A 103 -2.76 13.29 13.53
CA ALA A 103 -1.73 12.45 14.12
C ALA A 103 -0.76 11.94 13.04
N ALA A 104 -1.28 11.38 11.94
CA ALA A 104 -0.44 10.90 10.85
C ALA A 104 0.42 12.03 10.27
N GLN A 105 -0.17 13.22 10.06
CA GLN A 105 0.55 14.40 9.58
C GLN A 105 1.68 14.83 10.53
N LYS A 106 1.48 14.74 11.85
CA LYS A 106 2.55 15.02 12.83
C LYS A 106 3.72 14.05 12.72
N VAL A 107 3.44 12.79 12.38
CA VAL A 107 4.49 11.75 12.22
C VAL A 107 5.29 11.96 10.94
N THR A 108 4.61 12.29 9.85
CA THR A 108 5.23 12.41 8.53
C THR A 108 5.78 13.80 8.23
N GLY A 109 5.30 14.81 8.96
CA GLY A 109 5.41 16.20 8.57
C GLY A 109 4.55 16.51 7.34
N THR A 110 4.70 17.73 6.84
CA THR A 110 4.02 18.19 5.63
C THR A 110 4.89 17.94 4.41
N SER A 111 4.35 17.24 3.42
CA SER A 111 5.01 17.01 2.13
C SER A 111 4.34 17.81 1.02
N LYS A 112 5.17 18.41 0.15
CA LYS A 112 4.74 19.07 -1.08
C LYS A 112 4.87 18.10 -2.25
N GLY A 113 4.00 18.26 -3.23
CA GLY A 113 4.03 17.51 -4.47
C GLY A 113 3.49 18.32 -5.64
N PHE A 114 3.79 17.81 -6.83
CA PHE A 114 3.26 18.22 -8.11
C PHE A 114 1.91 17.55 -8.36
N PHE A 115 0.83 18.31 -8.28
CA PHE A 115 -0.55 17.81 -8.32
C PHE A 115 -1.43 18.65 -9.24
N LEU A 116 -2.53 18.06 -9.72
CA LEU A 116 -3.51 18.73 -10.57
C LEU A 116 -4.06 19.99 -9.88
N LYS A 117 -4.09 21.09 -10.63
CA LYS A 117 -4.65 22.37 -10.21
C LYS A 117 -6.15 22.26 -9.98
N LYS A 118 -6.66 23.01 -8.99
CA LYS A 118 -8.10 23.07 -8.71
C LYS A 118 -8.91 23.55 -9.91
N GLU A 119 -8.40 24.54 -10.63
CA GLU A 119 -9.06 25.13 -11.80
C GLU A 119 -9.23 24.08 -12.90
N LYS A 120 -8.20 23.25 -13.12
CA LYS A 120 -8.29 22.15 -14.08
C LYS A 120 -9.26 21.07 -13.61
N ALA A 121 -9.24 20.72 -12.32
CA ALA A 121 -10.20 19.80 -11.74
C ALA A 121 -11.66 20.26 -11.96
N ILE A 122 -11.92 21.56 -11.76
CA ILE A 122 -13.23 22.19 -12.03
C ILE A 122 -13.60 22.10 -13.52
N GLU A 123 -12.66 22.37 -14.42
CA GLU A 123 -12.87 22.24 -15.87
C GLU A 123 -13.29 20.81 -16.24
N LEU A 124 -12.57 19.80 -15.73
CA LEU A 124 -12.87 18.39 -15.99
C LEU A 124 -14.28 17.98 -15.53
N LEU A 125 -14.71 18.46 -14.36
CA LEU A 125 -16.06 18.25 -13.84
C LEU A 125 -17.13 18.96 -14.67
N LYS A 126 -16.88 20.18 -15.16
CA LYS A 126 -17.83 20.89 -16.02
C LYS A 126 -17.99 20.23 -17.38
N ASN A 127 -16.90 19.72 -17.93
CA ASN A 127 -16.89 19.01 -19.21
C ASN A 127 -17.62 17.67 -19.14
N GLN A 128 -17.45 16.92 -18.05
CA GLN A 128 -18.13 15.65 -17.81
C GLN A 128 -18.79 15.64 -16.41
N PRO A 129 -19.98 16.26 -16.26
CA PRO A 129 -20.66 16.38 -14.98
C PRO A 129 -21.01 15.03 -14.32
N PRO A 130 -20.64 14.80 -13.05
CA PRO A 130 -20.96 13.57 -12.32
C PRO A 130 -22.44 13.54 -11.91
N ARG A 131 -23.26 12.86 -12.72
CA ARG A 131 -24.72 12.88 -12.61
C ARG A 131 -25.21 12.24 -11.31
N LYS A 132 -24.54 11.20 -10.81
CA LYS A 132 -24.95 10.54 -9.57
C LYS A 132 -24.61 11.39 -8.36
N ILE A 133 -23.47 12.07 -8.36
CA ILE A 133 -23.14 13.05 -7.31
C ILE A 133 -24.20 14.17 -7.26
N ILE A 134 -24.48 14.80 -8.40
CA ILE A 134 -25.47 15.88 -8.51
C ILE A 134 -26.83 15.42 -7.94
N LYS A 135 -27.30 14.25 -8.38
CA LYS A 135 -28.59 13.67 -7.95
C LYS A 135 -28.57 13.29 -6.47
N SER A 136 -27.50 12.67 -5.98
CA SER A 136 -27.38 12.20 -4.59
C SER A 136 -27.43 13.34 -3.58
N LEU A 137 -26.90 14.51 -3.95
CA LEU A 137 -26.89 15.69 -3.10
C LEU A 137 -28.12 16.61 -3.31
N GLY A 138 -28.98 16.29 -4.28
CA GLY A 138 -30.18 17.08 -4.57
C GLY A 138 -29.89 18.43 -5.25
N TYR A 139 -28.75 18.57 -5.92
CA TYR A 139 -28.40 19.79 -6.66
C TYR A 139 -28.96 19.75 -8.09
N ARG A 140 -29.18 20.93 -8.68
CA ARG A 140 -29.73 21.08 -10.03
C ARG A 140 -28.72 20.74 -11.11
N ASP A 141 -27.49 21.20 -10.95
CA ASP A 141 -26.44 21.11 -11.95
C ASP A 141 -25.04 21.19 -11.32
N ILE A 142 -24.00 21.00 -12.15
CA ILE A 142 -22.61 21.01 -11.69
C ILE A 142 -22.16 22.36 -11.16
N ASN A 143 -22.74 23.48 -11.60
CA ASN A 143 -22.34 24.79 -11.08
C ASN A 143 -22.80 24.96 -9.63
N GLU A 144 -24.01 24.50 -9.31
CA GLU A 144 -24.49 24.51 -7.93
C GLU A 144 -23.66 23.61 -7.02
N VAL A 145 -23.24 22.43 -7.50
CA VAL A 145 -22.30 21.56 -6.77
C VAL A 145 -20.98 22.30 -6.50
N LEU A 146 -20.38 22.90 -7.53
CA LEU A 146 -19.09 23.60 -7.42
C LEU A 146 -19.14 24.86 -6.55
N GLU A 147 -20.32 25.47 -6.37
CA GLU A 147 -20.53 26.62 -5.50
C GLU A 147 -20.66 26.21 -4.03
N LYS A 148 -21.24 25.04 -3.75
CA LYS A 148 -21.63 24.62 -2.39
C LYS A 148 -20.74 23.55 -1.78
N GLU A 149 -19.95 22.84 -2.59
CA GLU A 149 -19.20 21.66 -2.16
C GLU A 149 -17.68 21.82 -2.34
N ASP A 150 -16.90 21.19 -1.46
CA ASP A 150 -15.44 21.20 -1.56
C ASP A 150 -14.96 20.33 -2.73
N ILE A 151 -14.11 20.90 -3.59
CA ILE A 151 -13.59 20.24 -4.80
C ILE A 151 -12.89 18.90 -4.51
N TYR A 152 -12.19 18.79 -3.40
CA TYR A 152 -11.49 17.57 -3.01
C TYR A 152 -12.49 16.49 -2.61
N GLU A 153 -13.58 16.86 -1.93
CA GLU A 153 -14.64 15.91 -1.57
C GLU A 153 -15.41 15.43 -2.81
N ILE A 154 -15.73 16.34 -3.74
CA ILE A 154 -16.36 15.96 -5.02
C ILE A 154 -15.48 14.95 -5.77
N PHE A 155 -14.17 15.23 -5.91
CA PHE A 155 -13.24 14.32 -6.59
C PHE A 155 -13.09 13.00 -5.85
N SER A 156 -13.04 13.00 -4.52
CA SER A 156 -13.04 11.78 -3.71
C SER A 156 -14.30 10.95 -3.94
N ALA A 157 -15.45 11.62 -4.03
CA ALA A 157 -16.75 10.98 -4.22
C ALA A 157 -16.89 10.29 -5.59
N LEU A 158 -16.19 10.76 -6.62
CA LEU A 158 -16.14 10.07 -7.93
C LEU A 158 -15.76 8.59 -7.79
N ARG A 159 -14.88 8.25 -6.84
CA ARG A 159 -14.38 6.87 -6.64
C ARG A 159 -15.44 5.88 -6.18
N PHE A 160 -16.52 6.35 -5.55
CA PHE A 160 -17.50 5.48 -4.92
C PHE A 160 -18.96 5.74 -5.33
N LEU A 161 -19.27 6.89 -5.93
CA LEU A 161 -20.61 7.21 -6.39
C LEU A 161 -20.84 6.93 -7.87
N GLU A 162 -19.87 7.24 -8.73
CA GLU A 162 -20.06 7.13 -10.18
C GLU A 162 -19.84 5.70 -10.71
N ASP A 163 -20.44 5.39 -11.87
CA ASP A 163 -20.25 4.07 -12.48
C ASP A 163 -18.79 3.86 -12.88
N PRO A 164 -18.16 2.71 -12.55
CA PRO A 164 -16.78 2.44 -12.93
C PRO A 164 -16.53 2.56 -14.44
N GLN A 165 -17.52 2.16 -15.26
CA GLN A 165 -17.42 2.31 -16.71
C GLN A 165 -17.41 3.78 -17.14
N TRP A 166 -18.33 4.59 -16.64
CA TRP A 166 -18.37 6.02 -16.95
C TRP A 166 -17.10 6.74 -16.46
N LEU A 167 -16.64 6.40 -15.26
CA LEU A 167 -15.44 6.99 -14.68
C LEU A 167 -14.21 6.72 -15.57
N ASN A 168 -14.03 5.48 -16.02
CA ASN A 168 -12.88 5.09 -16.84
C ASN A 168 -12.99 5.54 -18.31
N GLU A 169 -14.15 5.36 -18.95
CA GLU A 169 -14.32 5.55 -20.40
C GLU A 169 -14.71 6.98 -20.78
N VAL A 170 -15.27 7.74 -19.85
CA VAL A 170 -15.80 9.09 -20.11
C VAL A 170 -15.04 10.14 -19.30
N PHE A 171 -15.04 10.03 -17.96
CA PHE A 171 -14.46 11.06 -17.11
C PHE A 171 -12.92 11.11 -17.23
N PHE A 172 -12.25 9.97 -17.03
CA PHE A 172 -10.79 9.87 -17.11
C PHE A 172 -10.24 9.91 -18.54
N LYS A 173 -11.08 9.72 -19.57
CA LYS A 173 -10.66 9.94 -20.96
C LYS A 173 -10.15 11.37 -21.19
N GLN A 174 -10.68 12.34 -20.45
CA GLN A 174 -10.20 13.72 -20.50
C GLN A 174 -8.72 13.87 -20.11
N TYR A 175 -8.16 12.91 -19.35
CA TYR A 175 -6.78 12.97 -18.88
C TYR A 175 -5.77 12.85 -20.03
N GLU A 176 -6.19 12.34 -21.19
CA GLU A 176 -5.39 12.27 -22.42
C GLU A 176 -4.92 13.65 -22.89
N ASN A 177 -5.60 14.72 -22.46
CA ASN A 177 -5.29 16.11 -22.80
C ASN A 177 -4.57 16.88 -21.67
N LEU A 178 -4.20 16.21 -20.57
CA LEU A 178 -3.50 16.87 -19.47
C LEU A 178 -2.09 17.27 -19.89
N LYS A 179 -1.68 18.45 -19.43
CA LYS A 179 -0.34 19.00 -19.67
C LYS A 179 0.40 19.26 -18.36
N PRO A 180 1.73 19.38 -18.39
CA PRO A 180 2.49 19.80 -17.22
C PRO A 180 1.95 21.08 -16.57
N GLU A 181 1.48 22.05 -17.37
CA GLU A 181 0.96 23.32 -16.84
C GLU A 181 -0.37 23.19 -16.10
N ASP A 182 -1.08 22.07 -16.24
CA ASP A 182 -2.30 21.76 -15.48
C ASP A 182 -2.00 21.37 -14.02
N PHE A 183 -0.73 21.22 -13.67
CA PHE A 183 -0.26 20.82 -12.35
C PHE A 183 0.47 21.96 -11.63
N GLU A 184 0.53 21.88 -10.31
CA GLU A 184 1.14 22.86 -9.41
C GLU A 184 1.85 22.20 -8.23
N GLU A 185 2.83 22.89 -7.64
CA GLU A 185 3.44 22.49 -6.39
C GLU A 185 2.56 22.93 -5.21
N ARG A 186 2.02 21.96 -4.47
CA ARG A 186 1.24 22.22 -3.26
C ARG A 186 1.37 21.10 -2.25
N GLU A 187 0.92 21.35 -1.04
CA GLU A 187 0.91 20.36 0.03
C GLU A 187 -0.14 19.27 -0.23
N ILE A 188 0.13 18.06 0.29
CA ILE A 188 -0.84 16.97 0.33
C ILE A 188 -2.03 17.40 1.20
N VAL A 189 -3.23 17.11 0.72
CA VAL A 189 -4.48 17.45 1.38
C VAL A 189 -5.02 16.21 2.10
N LEU A 190 -5.05 16.27 3.44
CA LEU A 190 -5.66 15.25 4.29
C LEU A 190 -7.09 15.65 4.62
N ARG A 191 -8.07 14.76 4.37
CA ARG A 191 -9.50 15.07 4.57
C ARG A 191 -10.27 13.95 5.26
N SER A 192 -11.01 14.29 6.31
CA SER A 192 -12.22 13.53 6.65
C SER A 192 -13.32 14.08 5.76
N LEU A 193 -14.01 13.22 5.00
CA LEU A 193 -15.15 13.65 4.21
C LEU A 193 -16.31 14.06 5.12
N ASP A 194 -17.19 14.93 4.64
CA ASP A 194 -18.43 15.27 5.32
C ASP A 194 -19.39 14.07 5.44
N GLU A 195 -20.20 14.06 6.49
CA GLU A 195 -21.14 12.98 6.77
C GLU A 195 -22.19 12.80 5.66
N LYS A 196 -22.47 13.83 4.86
CA LYS A 196 -23.37 13.75 3.70
C LYS A 196 -22.97 12.64 2.72
N TRP A 197 -21.69 12.29 2.67
CA TRP A 197 -21.16 11.25 1.78
C TRP A 197 -21.30 9.83 2.33
N ILE A 198 -21.64 9.65 3.61
CA ILE A 198 -21.69 8.34 4.27
C ILE A 198 -22.66 7.39 3.56
N ALA A 199 -23.91 7.82 3.36
CA ALA A 199 -24.95 6.99 2.75
C ALA A 199 -24.56 6.54 1.33
N ALA A 200 -23.92 7.43 0.59
CA ALA A 200 -23.36 7.18 -0.73
C ALA A 200 -22.16 6.20 -0.72
N ALA A 201 -21.36 6.25 0.34
CA ALA A 201 -20.13 5.48 0.47
C ALA A 201 -20.33 4.08 1.09
N GLU A 202 -21.49 3.78 1.70
CA GLU A 202 -21.71 2.52 2.41
C GLU A 202 -21.41 1.28 1.56
N ALA A 203 -21.90 1.23 0.31
CA ALA A 203 -21.70 0.09 -0.57
C ALA A 203 -20.21 -0.08 -0.94
N PHE A 204 -19.50 1.03 -1.13
CA PHE A 204 -18.07 1.03 -1.41
C PHE A 204 -17.27 0.52 -0.21
N VAL A 205 -17.58 1.02 0.99
CA VAL A 205 -16.91 0.64 2.22
C VAL A 205 -17.17 -0.83 2.58
N LYS A 206 -18.42 -1.31 2.42
CA LYS A 206 -18.77 -2.72 2.60
C LYS A 206 -18.03 -3.64 1.62
N LYS A 207 -17.82 -3.21 0.37
CA LYS A 207 -17.09 -3.99 -0.66
C LYS A 207 -15.58 -3.97 -0.45
N LYS A 208 -15.01 -2.82 -0.09
CA LYS A 208 -13.56 -2.62 0.03
C LYS A 208 -13.02 -2.97 1.41
N TYR A 209 -13.90 -3.10 2.41
CA TYR A 209 -13.53 -3.39 3.78
C TYR A 209 -12.63 -2.32 4.43
N HIS A 210 -12.46 -1.15 3.81
CA HIS A 210 -11.76 0.01 4.35
C HIS A 210 -12.47 1.31 3.95
N ASN A 211 -12.37 2.33 4.80
CA ASN A 211 -13.01 3.63 4.67
C ASN A 211 -12.04 4.72 4.19
N ILE A 212 -10.88 4.35 3.67
CA ILE A 212 -9.78 5.27 3.33
C ILE A 212 -9.40 5.06 1.89
N SER A 213 -9.08 6.14 1.19
CA SER A 213 -8.52 6.10 -0.16
C SER A 213 -7.72 7.37 -0.41
N HIS A 214 -7.10 7.45 -1.57
CA HIS A 214 -6.36 8.63 -2.01
C HIS A 214 -6.67 8.95 -3.48
N LEU A 215 -6.17 10.09 -3.94
CA LEU A 215 -6.15 10.55 -5.33
C LEU A 215 -4.72 11.06 -5.58
N LYS A 216 -3.92 10.31 -6.35
CA LYS A 216 -2.49 10.61 -6.55
C LYS A 216 -2.33 11.91 -7.33
N GLU A 217 -3.14 12.07 -8.36
CA GLU A 217 -3.21 13.23 -9.24
C GLU A 217 -3.66 14.50 -8.50
N MET A 218 -4.58 14.37 -7.53
CA MET A 218 -5.02 15.50 -6.72
C MET A 218 -4.21 15.67 -5.43
N GLY A 219 -3.26 14.79 -5.11
CA GLY A 219 -2.53 14.83 -3.84
C GLY A 219 -3.46 14.82 -2.63
N VAL A 220 -4.56 14.06 -2.68
CA VAL A 220 -5.56 13.96 -1.60
C VAL A 220 -5.48 12.60 -0.96
N ILE A 221 -5.47 12.54 0.36
CA ILE A 221 -5.72 11.32 1.14
C ILE A 221 -6.94 11.58 1.99
N PHE A 222 -7.95 10.74 1.87
CA PHE A 222 -9.22 10.97 2.51
C PHE A 222 -9.76 9.76 3.26
N VAL A 223 -10.53 10.04 4.30
CA VAL A 223 -11.22 9.08 5.16
C VAL A 223 -12.71 9.38 5.10
N ILE A 224 -13.51 8.36 4.80
CA ILE A 224 -14.95 8.39 4.94
C ILE A 224 -15.25 8.10 6.42
N PRO A 225 -16.00 8.98 7.13
CA PRO A 225 -16.21 8.85 8.57
C PRO A 225 -17.24 7.77 8.95
N ILE A 226 -16.95 6.52 8.59
CA ILE A 226 -17.75 5.32 8.90
C ILE A 226 -16.91 4.40 9.77
N THR A 227 -17.51 3.93 10.87
CA THR A 227 -16.94 2.87 11.71
C THR A 227 -17.38 1.51 11.15
N LEU A 228 -16.45 0.59 10.97
CA LEU A 228 -16.70 -0.79 10.52
C LEU A 228 -17.02 -1.73 11.68
N GLY A 229 -16.61 -1.37 12.91
CA GLY A 229 -16.84 -2.18 14.10
C GLY A 229 -15.96 -3.42 14.12
N ILE A 230 -14.76 -3.33 13.54
CA ILE A 230 -13.82 -4.43 13.40
C ILE A 230 -12.66 -4.24 14.38
N ALA A 231 -12.18 -5.34 14.99
CA ALA A 231 -11.00 -5.29 15.84
C ALA A 231 -9.78 -4.77 15.06
N GLY A 232 -9.00 -3.87 15.67
CA GLY A 232 -7.83 -3.28 15.02
C GLY A 232 -8.13 -2.19 13.98
N GLU A 233 -9.38 -1.72 13.89
CA GLU A 233 -9.80 -0.73 12.88
C GLU A 233 -8.97 0.56 12.91
N LEU A 234 -8.65 1.11 14.09
CA LEU A 234 -7.84 2.32 14.20
C LEU A 234 -6.41 2.06 13.77
N MET A 235 -5.80 0.95 14.20
CA MET A 235 -4.45 0.55 13.79
C MET A 235 -4.36 0.45 12.26
N ARG A 236 -5.33 -0.22 11.65
CA ARG A 236 -5.46 -0.37 10.20
C ARG A 236 -5.61 0.97 9.49
N MET A 237 -6.47 1.84 10.03
CA MET A 237 -6.70 3.16 9.46
C MET A 237 -5.42 4.00 9.49
N PHE A 238 -4.74 4.00 10.63
CA PHE A 238 -3.53 4.76 10.83
C PHE A 238 -2.41 4.29 9.90
N ILE A 239 -2.16 2.98 9.82
CA ILE A 239 -1.10 2.45 8.93
C ILE A 239 -1.42 2.66 7.44
N LEU A 240 -2.69 2.57 7.03
CA LEU A 240 -3.11 2.90 5.66
C LEU A 240 -2.85 4.37 5.31
N ILE A 241 -3.13 5.30 6.23
CA ILE A 241 -2.84 6.72 6.02
C ILE A 241 -1.33 6.94 5.88
N LEU A 242 -0.51 6.32 6.73
CA LEU A 242 0.95 6.40 6.65
C LEU A 242 1.47 5.82 5.31
N HIS A 243 0.91 4.71 4.84
CA HIS A 243 1.23 4.14 3.54
C HIS A 243 0.90 5.12 2.39
N TYR A 244 -0.30 5.71 2.38
CA TYR A 244 -0.67 6.69 1.35
C TYR A 244 0.18 7.97 1.42
N LEU A 245 0.63 8.36 2.61
CA LEU A 245 1.57 9.47 2.81
C LEU A 245 2.98 9.18 2.25
N ASN A 246 3.31 7.93 1.93
CA ASN A 246 4.53 7.55 1.20
C ASN A 246 4.27 7.35 -0.29
N GLU A 247 3.13 6.76 -0.65
CA GLU A 247 2.72 6.51 -2.02
C GLU A 247 2.50 7.81 -2.80
N VAL A 248 1.70 8.75 -2.27
CA VAL A 248 1.34 9.99 -2.97
C VAL A 248 2.58 10.82 -3.35
N PRO A 249 3.56 11.07 -2.45
CA PRO A 249 4.82 11.72 -2.84
C PRO A 249 5.63 10.94 -3.87
N PHE A 250 5.66 9.61 -3.80
CA PHE A 250 6.40 8.78 -4.77
C PHE A 250 5.88 9.01 -6.19
N TYR A 251 4.56 8.93 -6.39
CA TYR A 251 3.95 9.17 -7.70
C TYR A 251 4.02 10.64 -8.11
N SER A 252 3.87 11.57 -7.17
CA SER A 252 4.03 12.99 -7.45
C SER A 252 5.43 13.33 -7.98
N ASN A 253 6.48 12.68 -7.46
CA ASN A 253 7.84 12.81 -7.99
C ASN A 253 7.98 12.28 -9.42
N LEU A 254 7.28 11.18 -9.75
CA LEU A 254 7.23 10.67 -11.12
C LEU A 254 6.49 11.62 -12.06
N PHE A 255 5.38 12.21 -11.60
CA PHE A 255 4.63 13.20 -12.36
C PHE A 255 5.52 14.40 -12.70
N ARG A 256 6.25 14.92 -11.70
CA ARG A 256 7.23 16.00 -11.90
C ARG A 256 8.32 15.62 -12.88
N LYS A 257 8.86 14.40 -12.80
CA LYS A 257 9.88 13.92 -13.75
C LYS A 257 9.33 13.86 -15.17
N PHE A 258 8.11 13.35 -15.36
CA PHE A 258 7.50 13.24 -16.68
C PHE A 258 7.03 14.56 -17.25
N ALA A 259 6.89 15.61 -16.42
CA ALA A 259 6.60 16.97 -16.86
C ALA A 259 7.69 17.51 -17.80
N GLU A 260 8.91 16.99 -17.74
CA GLU A 260 10.02 17.32 -18.64
C GLU A 260 9.80 16.82 -20.09
N GLU A 261 8.86 15.88 -20.29
CA GLU A 261 8.54 15.28 -21.59
C GLU A 261 7.06 15.50 -21.97
N GLU A 262 6.67 16.75 -22.26
CA GLU A 262 5.28 17.19 -22.51
C GLU A 262 4.49 16.25 -23.44
N LYS A 263 5.10 15.79 -24.54
CA LYS A 263 4.46 14.90 -25.54
C LYS A 263 3.98 13.56 -24.98
N THR A 264 4.61 13.06 -23.92
CA THR A 264 4.27 11.76 -23.31
C THR A 264 3.75 11.89 -21.89
N PHE A 265 3.60 13.11 -21.39
CA PHE A 265 3.19 13.39 -20.01
C PHE A 265 1.85 12.72 -19.70
N ALA A 266 0.79 13.05 -20.44
CA ALA A 266 -0.55 12.51 -20.22
C ALA A 266 -0.59 10.98 -20.20
N SER A 267 0.02 10.32 -21.21
CA SER A 267 0.00 8.86 -21.30
C SER A 267 0.75 8.18 -20.15
N LYS A 268 1.87 8.75 -19.71
CA LYS A 268 2.61 8.25 -18.54
C LYS A 268 1.83 8.46 -17.23
N ILE A 269 1.19 9.62 -17.02
CA ILE A 269 0.32 9.87 -15.86
C ILE A 269 -0.82 8.84 -15.82
N ILE A 270 -1.54 8.65 -16.93
CA ILE A 270 -2.64 7.70 -17.04
C ILE A 270 -2.16 6.28 -16.69
N SER A 271 -1.00 5.88 -17.23
CA SER A 271 -0.42 4.57 -16.96
C SER A 271 -0.11 4.34 -15.47
N LEU A 272 0.44 5.35 -14.79
CA LEU A 272 0.68 5.32 -13.35
C LEU A 272 -0.62 5.26 -12.52
N LEU A 273 -1.65 6.00 -12.91
CA LEU A 273 -2.93 6.03 -12.20
C LEU A 273 -3.71 4.72 -12.33
N ARG A 274 -3.65 4.07 -13.50
CA ARG A 274 -4.23 2.73 -13.73
C ARG A 274 -3.43 1.61 -13.06
N GLY A 275 -2.15 1.87 -12.78
CA GLY A 275 -1.21 0.86 -12.29
C GLY A 275 -0.88 -0.16 -13.37
N ASP A 276 -0.67 0.29 -14.61
CA ASP A 276 -0.35 -0.62 -15.72
C ASP A 276 0.93 -1.39 -15.40
N VAL A 277 0.96 -2.66 -15.77
CA VAL A 277 2.13 -3.52 -15.60
C VAL A 277 2.50 -4.11 -16.95
N PHE A 278 3.78 -4.40 -17.14
CA PHE A 278 4.23 -5.09 -18.33
C PHE A 278 3.55 -6.48 -18.42
N ASP A 279 3.04 -6.83 -19.60
CA ASP A 279 2.13 -7.97 -19.80
C ASP A 279 2.59 -8.93 -20.91
N GLU A 280 3.83 -8.81 -21.36
CA GLU A 280 4.38 -9.71 -22.38
C GLU A 280 5.36 -10.71 -21.78
N HIS A 281 5.34 -11.95 -22.28
CA HIS A 281 6.40 -12.90 -22.00
C HIS A 281 7.60 -12.59 -22.89
N LEU A 282 8.60 -11.93 -22.32
CA LEU A 282 9.87 -11.72 -22.98
C LEU A 282 10.65 -13.03 -23.07
N ALA A 283 11.40 -13.21 -24.17
CA ALA A 283 12.34 -14.33 -24.29
C ALA A 283 13.28 -14.41 -23.08
N LYS A 284 13.78 -15.62 -22.76
CA LYS A 284 14.76 -15.79 -21.68
C LYS A 284 15.90 -14.77 -21.84
N SER A 285 16.31 -14.16 -20.74
CA SER A 285 17.44 -13.24 -20.74
C SER A 285 18.68 -13.93 -21.30
N ASP A 286 19.53 -13.14 -21.97
CA ASP A 286 20.83 -13.61 -22.44
C ASP A 286 21.63 -14.22 -21.29
N GLU A 287 22.55 -15.14 -21.61
CA GLU A 287 23.44 -15.72 -20.63
C GLU A 287 24.14 -14.62 -19.80
N GLY A 288 24.07 -14.76 -18.49
CA GLY A 288 24.67 -13.80 -17.57
C GLY A 288 23.87 -12.53 -17.34
N LYS A 289 22.58 -12.44 -17.71
CA LYS A 289 21.69 -11.35 -17.29
C LYS A 289 20.56 -11.84 -16.40
N SER A 290 20.13 -11.01 -15.45
CA SER A 290 18.94 -11.26 -14.63
C SER A 290 17.88 -10.18 -14.90
N ARG A 291 16.72 -10.57 -15.42
CA ARG A 291 15.59 -9.66 -15.65
C ARG A 291 14.75 -9.52 -14.39
N TRP A 292 14.37 -8.28 -14.10
CA TRP A 292 13.50 -7.91 -13.00
C TRP A 292 12.35 -7.05 -13.50
N MET A 293 11.12 -7.41 -13.12
CA MET A 293 9.94 -6.61 -13.44
C MET A 293 9.69 -5.53 -12.40
N ILE A 294 8.93 -4.51 -12.78
CA ILE A 294 8.34 -3.53 -11.86
C ILE A 294 6.83 -3.76 -11.83
N ILE A 295 6.33 -4.22 -10.69
CA ILE A 295 4.90 -4.50 -10.49
C ILE A 295 4.36 -3.44 -9.53
N GLN A 296 3.68 -2.41 -10.06
CA GLN A 296 3.20 -1.27 -9.27
C GLN A 296 1.84 -1.47 -8.59
N ARG A 297 1.31 -2.69 -8.58
CA ARG A 297 0.03 -3.05 -7.95
C ARG A 297 0.05 -4.47 -7.42
N TYR A 298 -0.90 -4.83 -6.57
CA TYR A 298 -1.03 -6.20 -6.06
C TYR A 298 -1.80 -7.12 -7.02
N LEU A 299 -1.10 -7.73 -7.98
CA LEU A 299 -1.72 -8.65 -8.95
C LEU A 299 -2.44 -9.83 -8.28
N ALA A 300 -1.96 -10.28 -7.13
CA ALA A 300 -2.59 -11.35 -6.35
C ALA A 300 -4.03 -11.03 -5.88
N LYS A 301 -4.44 -9.75 -5.88
CA LYS A 301 -5.84 -9.35 -5.62
C LYS A 301 -6.76 -9.70 -6.78
N ASP A 302 -6.23 -9.72 -8.00
CA ASP A 302 -6.95 -10.02 -9.23
C ASP A 302 -6.82 -11.51 -9.57
N ASP A 303 -5.58 -12.02 -9.57
CA ASP A 303 -5.26 -13.45 -9.75
C ASP A 303 -4.04 -13.86 -8.91
N LYS A 304 -4.27 -14.70 -7.89
CA LYS A 304 -3.22 -15.27 -7.02
C LYS A 304 -2.23 -16.20 -7.73
N ASN A 305 -2.51 -16.54 -8.99
CA ASN A 305 -1.70 -17.39 -9.85
C ASN A 305 -1.17 -16.65 -11.08
N ASP A 306 -1.25 -15.31 -11.10
CA ASP A 306 -0.61 -14.49 -12.14
C ASP A 306 0.88 -14.87 -12.22
N TRP A 307 1.34 -15.19 -13.43
CA TRP A 307 2.68 -15.71 -13.66
C TRP A 307 3.77 -14.75 -13.17
N ARG A 308 3.50 -13.44 -13.18
CA ARG A 308 4.47 -12.41 -12.80
C ARG A 308 4.82 -12.45 -11.32
N LEU A 309 3.93 -12.99 -10.48
CA LEU A 309 4.17 -13.17 -9.05
C LEU A 309 5.30 -14.18 -8.76
N PHE A 310 5.61 -15.04 -9.73
CA PHE A 310 6.60 -16.11 -9.59
C PHE A 310 7.93 -15.81 -10.30
N GLU A 311 8.07 -14.61 -10.85
CA GLU A 311 9.27 -14.14 -11.53
C GLU A 311 9.96 -13.05 -10.70
N PRO A 312 11.27 -12.79 -10.87
CA PRO A 312 11.94 -11.72 -10.15
C PRO A 312 11.32 -10.35 -10.42
N HIS A 313 10.96 -9.63 -9.36
CA HIS A 313 10.33 -8.32 -9.49
C HIS A 313 10.59 -7.41 -8.29
N LEU A 314 10.33 -6.12 -8.50
CA LEU A 314 10.27 -5.09 -7.48
C LEU A 314 8.86 -4.53 -7.41
N ASN A 315 8.40 -4.26 -6.18
CA ASN A 315 7.06 -3.73 -5.93
C ASN A 315 7.11 -2.41 -5.14
N PRO A 316 6.77 -1.26 -5.75
CA PRO A 316 6.67 0.03 -5.07
C PRO A 316 5.70 0.05 -3.89
N GLU A 317 4.57 -0.67 -3.97
CA GLU A 317 3.60 -0.73 -2.87
C GLU A 317 4.22 -1.34 -1.61
N ALA A 318 5.00 -2.41 -1.77
CA ALA A 318 5.73 -3.03 -0.65
C ALA A 318 6.75 -2.08 -0.01
N LEU A 319 7.41 -1.21 -0.79
CA LEU A 319 8.29 -0.15 -0.26
C LEU A 319 7.49 0.90 0.52
N HIS A 320 6.29 1.27 0.07
CA HIS A 320 5.45 2.23 0.79
C HIS A 320 4.97 1.68 2.15
N TRP A 321 4.68 0.38 2.23
CA TRP A 321 4.35 -0.26 3.50
C TRP A 321 5.51 -0.35 4.46
N GLU A 322 6.70 -0.69 3.98
CA GLU A 322 7.92 -0.70 4.79
C GLU A 322 8.15 0.66 5.47
N ARG A 323 8.06 1.76 4.71
CA ARG A 323 8.12 3.12 5.26
C ARG A 323 7.01 3.44 6.25
N ALA A 324 5.80 2.92 6.02
CA ALA A 324 4.68 3.09 6.93
C ALA A 324 4.90 2.36 8.26
N GLU A 325 5.48 1.16 8.24
CA GLU A 325 5.84 0.40 9.45
C GLU A 325 6.91 1.14 10.28
N GLU A 326 7.92 1.73 9.63
CA GLU A 326 8.90 2.57 10.32
C GLU A 326 8.26 3.83 10.94
N MET A 327 7.36 4.48 10.19
CA MET A 327 6.59 5.63 10.68
C MET A 327 5.72 5.29 11.88
N LEU A 328 5.12 4.09 11.89
CA LEU A 328 4.32 3.62 13.01
C LEU A 328 5.14 3.53 14.29
N VAL A 329 6.36 3.00 14.24
CA VAL A 329 7.26 2.96 15.41
C VAL A 329 7.60 4.37 15.90
N ARG A 330 7.89 5.30 14.98
CA ARG A 330 8.11 6.71 15.32
C ARG A 330 6.89 7.35 15.99
N ALA A 331 5.69 7.03 15.51
CA ALA A 331 4.44 7.53 16.06
C ALA A 331 4.27 7.19 17.55
N GLY A 332 4.60 5.96 17.95
CA GLY A 332 4.56 5.55 19.36
C GLY A 332 5.44 6.42 20.27
N GLY A 333 6.60 6.87 19.76
CA GLY A 333 7.49 7.77 20.47
C GLY A 333 6.95 9.20 20.59
N LEU A 334 6.19 9.66 19.58
CA LEU A 334 5.64 11.01 19.52
C LEU A 334 4.37 11.20 20.37
N PHE A 335 3.52 10.18 20.49
CA PHE A 335 2.18 10.37 21.07
C PHE A 335 2.09 10.06 22.57
N ASP A 336 2.79 9.05 23.07
CA ASP A 336 2.76 8.75 24.52
C ASP A 336 3.92 7.82 24.98
N GLY A 337 5.00 7.73 24.19
CA GLY A 337 6.21 6.98 24.57
C GLY A 337 6.13 5.45 24.43
N PHE A 338 5.12 4.89 23.74
CA PHE A 338 4.93 3.45 23.54
C PHE A 338 5.61 2.90 22.26
N SER A 339 6.71 3.53 21.84
CA SER A 339 7.49 3.09 20.67
C SER A 339 8.06 1.68 20.84
N LYS A 340 8.30 1.24 22.07
CA LYS A 340 8.80 -0.10 22.38
C LYS A 340 7.77 -1.19 22.06
N GLU A 341 6.49 -0.89 22.27
CA GLU A 341 5.39 -1.80 21.99
C GLU A 341 5.20 -1.91 20.47
N LEU A 342 5.26 -0.78 19.75
CA LEU A 342 5.12 -0.75 18.29
C LEU A 342 6.35 -1.30 17.55
N SER A 343 7.56 -1.24 18.14
CA SER A 343 8.77 -1.81 17.54
C SER A 343 8.70 -3.33 17.37
N PHE A 344 7.70 -3.99 17.98
CA PHE A 344 7.34 -5.36 17.63
C PHE A 344 7.16 -5.53 16.11
N TRP A 345 6.48 -4.60 15.44
CA TRP A 345 6.17 -4.70 14.01
C TRP A 345 7.33 -4.31 13.10
N GLN A 346 8.40 -3.75 13.65
CA GLN A 346 9.54 -3.30 12.86
C GLN A 346 10.22 -4.48 12.15
N ASN A 347 10.49 -4.30 10.85
CA ASN A 347 11.22 -5.26 10.00
C ASN A 347 10.52 -6.63 9.94
N LEU A 348 9.18 -6.67 9.99
CA LEU A 348 8.39 -7.89 9.86
C LEU A 348 7.70 -8.05 8.50
N ASN A 349 7.72 -7.01 7.66
CA ASN A 349 7.14 -7.00 6.32
C ASN A 349 7.53 -8.22 5.47
N TRP A 350 8.78 -8.67 5.49
CA TRP A 350 9.28 -9.83 4.71
C TRP A 350 9.44 -11.12 5.53
N VAL A 351 9.01 -11.13 6.80
CA VAL A 351 9.24 -12.23 7.74
C VAL A 351 8.08 -13.22 7.70
N GLY A 352 8.41 -14.51 7.53
CA GLY A 352 7.42 -15.58 7.46
C GLY A 352 8.02 -16.92 7.05
N ASP A 353 7.32 -18.00 7.38
CA ASP A 353 7.75 -19.37 7.05
C ASP A 353 6.58 -20.36 7.14
N TYR A 354 6.82 -21.60 6.71
CA TYR A 354 5.85 -22.68 6.81
C TYR A 354 5.79 -23.25 8.23
N TYR A 355 4.59 -23.28 8.79
CA TYR A 355 4.27 -23.90 10.07
C TYR A 355 3.17 -24.94 9.88
N LYS A 356 3.11 -25.91 10.80
CA LYS A 356 2.05 -26.92 10.78
C LYS A 356 0.70 -26.30 11.13
N SER A 357 -0.32 -26.61 10.34
CA SER A 357 -1.72 -26.43 10.72
C SER A 357 -2.11 -27.42 11.82
N ASP A 358 -3.29 -27.24 12.40
CA ASP A 358 -3.86 -28.19 13.36
C ASP A 358 -4.11 -29.58 12.75
N THR A 359 -4.15 -29.66 11.41
CA THR A 359 -4.25 -30.91 10.63
C THR A 359 -2.90 -31.47 10.16
N GLY A 360 -1.78 -30.84 10.54
CA GLY A 360 -0.42 -31.29 10.19
C GLY A 360 0.06 -30.90 8.79
N ILE A 361 -0.68 -30.07 8.06
CA ILE A 361 -0.32 -29.56 6.73
C ILE A 361 0.56 -28.32 6.90
N ASP A 362 1.59 -28.17 6.06
CA ASP A 362 2.42 -26.96 6.06
C ASP A 362 1.65 -25.77 5.47
N VAL A 363 1.58 -24.68 6.23
CA VAL A 363 0.92 -23.44 5.86
C VAL A 363 1.88 -22.28 6.10
N LEU A 364 2.03 -21.41 5.11
CA LEU A 364 2.81 -20.19 5.25
C LEU A 364 2.14 -19.27 6.28
N ALA A 365 2.87 -18.95 7.35
CA ALA A 365 2.49 -17.94 8.32
C ALA A 365 3.34 -16.68 8.09
N SER A 366 2.67 -15.59 7.73
CA SER A 366 3.26 -14.26 7.56
C SER A 366 3.23 -13.52 8.89
N PHE A 367 4.33 -12.85 9.23
CA PHE A 367 4.42 -11.91 10.36
C PHE A 367 4.18 -10.46 9.91
N ASN A 368 3.91 -10.23 8.62
CA ASN A 368 3.65 -8.91 8.04
C ASN A 368 2.42 -8.27 8.71
N LEU A 369 2.56 -7.01 9.13
CA LEU A 369 1.51 -6.27 9.83
C LEU A 369 0.24 -6.14 8.99
N ILE A 370 0.39 -5.88 7.69
CA ILE A 370 -0.73 -5.62 6.79
C ILE A 370 -1.46 -6.90 6.44
N ASP A 371 -0.74 -7.99 6.17
CA ASP A 371 -1.34 -9.31 5.99
C ASP A 371 -2.18 -9.70 7.24
N THR A 372 -1.62 -9.47 8.43
CA THR A 372 -2.29 -9.74 9.71
C THR A 372 -3.53 -8.85 9.90
N THR A 373 -3.40 -7.54 9.65
CA THR A 373 -4.46 -6.56 9.85
C THR A 373 -5.61 -6.72 8.83
N MET A 374 -5.30 -7.10 7.59
CA MET A 374 -6.33 -7.35 6.58
C MET A 374 -7.05 -8.68 6.81
N SER A 375 -6.33 -9.69 7.32
CA SER A 375 -6.93 -10.98 7.66
C SER A 375 -7.95 -10.86 8.82
N LEU A 376 -7.80 -9.89 9.72
CA LEU A 376 -8.82 -9.57 10.74
C LEU A 376 -10.18 -9.21 10.16
N VAL A 377 -10.16 -8.43 9.08
CA VAL A 377 -11.41 -7.99 8.43
C VAL A 377 -12.10 -9.16 7.72
N MET A 378 -11.31 -10.08 7.18
CA MET A 378 -11.75 -11.25 6.45
C MET A 378 -11.85 -12.51 7.32
N GLU A 379 -11.83 -12.39 8.66
CA GLU A 379 -11.86 -13.54 9.57
C GLU A 379 -13.07 -14.44 9.31
N LYS A 380 -14.22 -13.85 8.98
CA LYS A 380 -15.45 -14.57 8.61
C LYS A 380 -15.35 -15.33 7.29
N ASP A 381 -14.48 -14.87 6.39
CA ASP A 381 -14.29 -15.44 5.05
C ASP A 381 -13.04 -16.34 4.96
N MET A 382 -12.30 -16.50 6.06
CA MET A 382 -11.09 -17.35 6.17
C MET A 382 -10.00 -17.04 5.12
N ILE A 383 -9.99 -15.82 4.58
CA ILE A 383 -9.03 -15.41 3.54
C ILE A 383 -7.72 -14.97 4.21
N LYS A 384 -6.64 -15.71 3.90
CA LYS A 384 -5.29 -15.34 4.32
C LYS A 384 -4.63 -14.46 3.26
N TYR A 385 -4.29 -13.25 3.65
CA TYR A 385 -3.41 -12.39 2.86
C TYR A 385 -1.97 -12.82 3.09
N LEU A 386 -1.26 -13.14 2.01
CA LEU A 386 0.16 -13.52 2.05
C LEU A 386 1.00 -12.73 1.05
N TYR A 387 0.34 -11.97 0.17
CA TYR A 387 1.02 -11.33 -0.95
C TYR A 387 1.83 -10.11 -0.48
N HIS A 388 1.46 -9.37 0.57
CA HIS A 388 2.30 -8.25 1.02
C HIS A 388 3.66 -8.77 1.50
N HIS A 389 3.65 -9.87 2.25
CA HIS A 389 4.88 -10.55 2.66
C HIS A 389 5.77 -11.01 1.50
N GLN A 390 5.19 -11.63 0.48
CA GLN A 390 5.97 -12.13 -0.66
C GLN A 390 6.58 -10.99 -1.48
N GLU A 391 5.82 -9.92 -1.71
CA GLU A 391 6.30 -8.72 -2.42
C GLU A 391 7.42 -8.02 -1.63
N SER A 392 7.29 -7.94 -0.30
CA SER A 392 8.35 -7.41 0.57
C SER A 392 9.61 -8.29 0.55
N LEU A 393 9.48 -9.62 0.48
CA LEU A 393 10.63 -10.52 0.40
C LEU A 393 11.38 -10.38 -0.92
N TRP A 394 10.68 -10.17 -2.05
CA TRP A 394 11.32 -9.85 -3.32
C TRP A 394 12.14 -8.55 -3.25
N ASN A 395 11.56 -7.48 -2.68
CA ASN A 395 12.27 -6.23 -2.44
C ASN A 395 13.49 -6.44 -1.51
N LYS A 396 13.34 -7.19 -0.41
CA LYS A 396 14.43 -7.50 0.54
C LYS A 396 15.61 -8.19 -0.13
N ILE A 397 15.36 -9.16 -1.01
CA ILE A 397 16.42 -9.82 -1.78
C ILE A 397 17.21 -8.78 -2.56
N PHE A 398 16.54 -7.92 -3.33
CA PHE A 398 17.22 -6.90 -4.13
C PHE A 398 18.00 -5.89 -3.24
N ALA A 399 17.35 -5.38 -2.20
CA ALA A 399 17.89 -4.37 -1.29
C ALA A 399 19.14 -4.86 -0.55
N GLU A 400 19.23 -6.14 -0.16
CA GLU A 400 20.44 -6.68 0.47
C GLU A 400 21.67 -6.63 -0.45
N TYR A 401 21.47 -6.76 -1.77
CA TYR A 401 22.55 -6.65 -2.75
C TYR A 401 22.87 -5.21 -3.14
N PHE A 402 21.86 -4.39 -3.46
CA PHE A 402 22.07 -3.07 -4.07
C PHE A 402 21.77 -1.88 -3.14
N GLY A 403 21.08 -2.11 -2.02
CA GLY A 403 20.56 -1.07 -1.13
C GLY A 403 19.18 -0.56 -1.54
N GLU A 404 18.45 -0.01 -0.58
CA GLU A 404 17.10 0.53 -0.80
C GLU A 404 17.08 1.73 -1.75
N GLU A 405 18.08 2.60 -1.69
CA GLU A 405 18.16 3.79 -2.56
C GLU A 405 18.24 3.40 -4.05
N GLU A 406 19.09 2.42 -4.40
CA GLU A 406 19.18 1.92 -5.77
C GLU A 406 17.92 1.15 -6.17
N MET A 407 17.30 0.41 -5.24
CA MET A 407 16.02 -0.26 -5.48
C MET A 407 14.91 0.74 -5.86
N GLU A 408 14.71 1.79 -5.06
CA GLU A 408 13.70 2.83 -5.35
C GLU A 408 14.02 3.56 -6.67
N LYS A 409 15.29 3.83 -6.94
CA LYS A 409 15.72 4.43 -8.20
C LYS A 409 15.38 3.53 -9.40
N LYS A 410 15.68 2.22 -9.34
CA LYS A 410 15.31 1.26 -10.39
C LYS A 410 13.82 1.18 -10.61
N MET A 411 13.03 1.18 -9.53
CA MET A 411 11.57 1.26 -9.62
C MET A 411 11.15 2.51 -10.41
N LYS A 412 11.59 3.71 -10.00
CA LYS A 412 11.21 4.97 -10.65
C LYS A 412 11.66 5.09 -12.10
N GLU A 413 12.87 4.63 -12.41
CA GLU A 413 13.43 4.67 -13.77
C GLU A 413 12.68 3.76 -14.73
N ASN A 414 12.18 2.62 -14.25
CA ASN A 414 11.64 1.57 -15.10
C ASN A 414 10.13 1.35 -14.92
N ILE A 415 9.42 2.15 -14.12
CA ILE A 415 7.99 1.93 -13.83
C ILE A 415 7.09 1.95 -15.09
N ILE A 416 7.40 2.79 -16.08
CA ILE A 416 6.65 2.85 -17.34
C ILE A 416 7.05 1.70 -18.28
N LYS A 417 8.34 1.36 -18.34
CA LYS A 417 8.85 0.23 -19.12
C LYS A 417 8.38 -1.11 -18.54
N GLY A 418 8.21 -1.16 -17.23
CA GLY A 418 7.77 -2.30 -16.43
C GLY A 418 8.83 -3.37 -16.18
N TRP A 419 10.08 -3.19 -16.63
CA TRP A 419 11.18 -4.13 -16.36
C TRP A 419 12.57 -3.54 -16.64
N PHE A 420 13.60 -4.17 -16.08
CA PHE A 420 15.01 -3.91 -16.35
C PHE A 420 15.85 -5.19 -16.27
N GLU A 421 17.10 -5.13 -16.73
CA GLU A 421 18.06 -6.23 -16.63
C GLU A 421 19.27 -5.77 -15.82
N ILE A 422 19.84 -6.71 -15.06
CA ILE A 422 21.07 -6.56 -14.30
C ILE A 422 22.16 -7.46 -14.85
#